data_AF-A0A838RCX0-F1
#
_entry.id   AF-A0A838RCX0-F1
#
_cell.length_a   1.000
_cell.length_b   1.000
_cell.length_c   1.000
_cell.angle_alpha   90.00
_cell.angle_beta   90.00
_cell.angle_gamma   90.00
#
_symmetry.space_group_name_H-M   'P 1'
#
loop_
_entity.id
_entity.type
_entity.pdbx_description
1 polymer ?
#
loop_
_entity_poly.entity_id
_entity_poly.type
_entity_poly.pdbx_seq_one_letter_code
_entity_poly.pdbx_strand_id
1 'polypeptide(L)'
;DMGTNALLVIGYAMLALPYMYRAVDTGLRAIDVRTLTEAAQSLGASWPTIFFQIILPNLRTALLSGAFLTFAIVMGEFTLASLLNWPAFGPYIELLNATKAYEPAAVTIISFAMTWGAIGVIQWLGRSDPGGSQLGGTR
;
A
#
# COMPACT_ATOMS: atom_id res chain seq x y z
N ASP A 1 13.18 -25.88 -11.96
CA ASP A 1 11.86 -25.21 -11.87
C ASP A 1 11.30 -25.19 -10.45
N MET A 2 11.07 -26.33 -9.79
CA MET A 2 10.47 -26.38 -8.45
C MET A 2 11.32 -25.69 -7.35
N GLY A 3 12.65 -25.82 -7.39
CA GLY A 3 13.55 -25.19 -6.42
C GLY A 3 13.55 -23.66 -6.50
N THR A 4 13.60 -23.10 -7.71
CA THR A 4 13.50 -21.66 -7.96
C THR A 4 12.17 -21.10 -7.49
N ASN A 5 11.06 -21.78 -7.79
CA ASN A 5 9.73 -21.37 -7.34
C ASN A 5 9.61 -21.35 -5.82
N ALA A 6 10.14 -22.39 -5.15
CA ALA A 6 10.13 -22.46 -3.69
C ALA A 6 10.96 -21.33 -3.06
N LEU A 7 12.16 -21.05 -3.61
CA LEU A 7 13.02 -19.97 -3.13
C LEU A 7 12.36 -18.59 -3.31
N LEU A 8 11.68 -18.34 -4.44
CA LEU A 8 10.93 -17.10 -4.66
C LEU A 8 9.78 -16.96 -3.67
N VAL A 9 8.99 -18.00 -3.47
CA VAL A 9 7.87 -17.97 -2.52
C VAL A 9 8.36 -17.69 -1.10
N ILE A 10 9.42 -18.37 -0.66
CA ILE A 10 10.00 -18.18 0.67
C ILE A 10 10.60 -16.78 0.80
N GLY A 11 11.34 -16.32 -0.22
CA GLY A 11 11.95 -14.98 -0.23
C GLY A 11 10.90 -13.87 -0.15
N TYR A 12 9.86 -13.93 -0.98
CA TYR A 12 8.76 -12.97 -0.94
C TYR A 12 7.95 -13.08 0.36
N ALA A 13 7.73 -14.27 0.89
CA ALA A 13 7.03 -14.45 2.17
C ALA A 13 7.82 -13.82 3.32
N MET A 14 9.13 -14.05 3.41
CA MET A 14 9.99 -13.43 4.42
C MET A 14 10.02 -11.91 4.30
N LEU A 15 10.02 -11.39 3.06
CA LEU A 15 9.96 -9.95 2.80
C LEU A 15 8.60 -9.36 3.21
N ALA A 16 7.50 -10.03 2.88
CA ALA A 16 6.13 -9.61 3.13
C ALA A 16 5.72 -9.65 4.62
N LEU A 17 6.26 -10.61 5.36
CA LEU A 17 5.88 -10.92 6.74
C LEU A 17 5.97 -9.73 7.71
N PRO A 18 7.06 -8.95 7.80
CA PRO A 18 7.14 -7.83 8.73
C PRO A 18 6.13 -6.71 8.41
N TYR A 19 5.84 -6.47 7.14
CA TYR A 19 4.87 -5.45 6.72
C TYR A 19 3.44 -5.85 7.07
N MET A 20 3.09 -7.11 6.79
CA MET A 20 1.79 -7.65 7.16
C MET A 20 1.62 -7.68 8.69
N TYR A 21 2.64 -8.13 9.41
CA TYR A 21 2.65 -8.14 10.88
C TYR A 21 2.42 -6.73 11.45
N ARG A 22 3.11 -5.72 10.91
CA ARG A 22 2.93 -4.33 11.34
C ARG A 22 1.51 -3.82 11.09
N ALA A 23 0.92 -4.15 9.95
CA ALA A 23 -0.45 -3.78 9.64
C ALA A 23 -1.45 -4.43 10.62
N VAL A 24 -1.25 -5.71 10.94
CA VAL A 24 -2.07 -6.44 11.91
C VAL A 24 -1.90 -5.87 13.33
N ASP A 25 -0.68 -5.63 13.80
CA ASP A 25 -0.41 -5.04 15.13
C ASP A 25 -1.07 -3.65 15.25
N THR A 26 -0.94 -2.82 14.22
CA THR A 26 -1.61 -1.51 14.18
C THR A 26 -3.14 -1.66 14.22
N GLY A 27 -3.69 -2.62 13.48
CA GLY A 27 -5.11 -2.95 13.50
C GLY A 27 -5.60 -3.43 14.86
N LEU A 28 -4.84 -4.29 15.54
CA LEU A 28 -5.19 -4.80 16.87
C LEU A 28 -5.21 -3.68 17.92
N ARG A 29 -4.24 -2.76 17.85
CA ARG A 29 -4.16 -1.59 18.75
C ARG A 29 -5.27 -0.58 18.51
N ALA A 30 -5.73 -0.42 17.27
CA ALA A 30 -6.75 0.55 16.93
C ALA A 30 -8.16 0.21 17.46
N ILE A 31 -8.42 -1.06 17.78
CA ILE A 31 -9.77 -1.58 18.09
C ILE A 31 -9.86 -2.05 19.56
N ASP A 32 -8.88 -1.68 20.41
CA ASP A 32 -8.79 -2.10 21.82
C ASP A 32 -9.18 -3.58 22.02
N VAL A 33 -8.57 -4.47 21.24
CA VAL A 33 -8.95 -5.90 21.15
C VAL A 33 -8.98 -6.59 22.51
N ARG A 34 -8.15 -6.10 23.45
CA ARG A 34 -8.14 -6.58 24.83
C ARG A 34 -9.49 -6.37 25.52
N THR A 35 -10.06 -5.17 25.46
CA THR A 35 -11.35 -4.86 26.09
C THR A 35 -12.49 -5.64 25.45
N LEU A 36 -12.50 -5.76 24.11
CA LEU A 36 -13.49 -6.57 23.39
C LEU A 36 -13.42 -8.05 23.77
N THR A 37 -12.21 -8.58 23.96
CA THR A 37 -12.00 -9.98 24.34
C THR A 37 -12.42 -10.24 25.78
N GLU A 38 -12.08 -9.36 26.72
CA GLU A 38 -12.47 -9.46 28.13
C GLU A 38 -14.00 -9.37 28.31
N ALA A 39 -14.66 -8.50 27.55
CA ALA A 39 -16.13 -8.40 27.54
C ALA A 39 -16.80 -9.65 26.96
N ALA A 40 -16.29 -10.18 25.84
CA ALA A 40 -16.83 -11.37 25.21
C ALA A 40 -16.67 -12.64 26.08
N GLN A 41 -15.52 -12.78 26.76
CA GLN A 41 -15.31 -13.87 27.72
C GLN A 41 -16.24 -13.76 28.92
N SER A 42 -16.49 -12.54 29.41
CA SER A 42 -17.45 -12.29 30.50
C SER A 42 -18.89 -12.63 30.10
N LEU A 43 -19.21 -12.56 28.80
CA LEU A 43 -20.48 -13.00 28.21
C LEU A 43 -20.52 -14.52 27.91
N GLY A 44 -19.47 -15.27 28.24
CA GLY A 44 -19.38 -16.71 28.04
C GLY A 44 -18.95 -17.15 26.63
N ALA A 45 -18.42 -16.26 25.81
CA ALA A 45 -17.95 -16.61 24.47
C ALA A 45 -16.68 -17.48 24.50
N SER A 46 -16.64 -18.50 23.64
CA SER A 46 -15.46 -19.35 23.45
C SER A 46 -14.40 -18.68 22.56
N TRP A 47 -13.13 -19.05 22.73
CA TRP A 47 -12.00 -18.45 22.00
C TRP A 47 -12.15 -18.46 20.46
N PRO A 48 -12.60 -19.56 19.82
CA PRO A 48 -12.84 -19.55 18.38
C PRO A 48 -13.92 -18.55 17.95
N THR A 49 -14.97 -18.39 18.76
CA THR A 49 -16.05 -17.43 18.52
C THR A 49 -15.52 -16.00 18.57
N ILE A 50 -14.73 -15.67 19.58
CA ILE A 50 -14.10 -14.35 19.72
C ILE A 50 -13.21 -14.06 18.51
N PHE A 51 -12.38 -15.02 18.11
CA PHE A 51 -11.49 -14.83 16.96
C PHE A 51 -12.25 -14.58 15.65
N PHE A 52 -13.17 -15.47 15.28
CA PHE A 52 -13.83 -15.40 13.97
C PHE A 52 -14.97 -14.39 13.90
N GLN A 53 -15.70 -14.14 15.00
CA GLN A 53 -16.88 -13.27 14.99
C GLN A 53 -16.60 -11.85 15.50
N ILE A 54 -15.53 -11.65 16.29
CA ILE A 54 -15.24 -10.34 16.89
C ILE A 54 -13.93 -9.79 16.32
N ILE A 55 -12.83 -10.51 16.44
CA ILE A 55 -11.50 -10.00 16.07
C ILE A 55 -11.35 -9.88 14.55
N LEU A 56 -11.62 -10.96 13.81
CA LEU A 56 -11.42 -11.03 12.36
C LEU A 56 -12.24 -9.98 11.56
N PRO A 57 -13.56 -9.80 11.78
CA PRO A 57 -14.33 -8.80 11.04
C PRO A 57 -13.94 -7.36 11.38
N ASN A 58 -13.46 -7.11 12.60
CA ASN A 58 -12.95 -5.80 12.99
C ASN A 58 -11.56 -5.52 12.37
N LEU A 59 -10.70 -6.54 12.30
CA LEU A 59 -9.38 -6.45 11.65
C LEU A 59 -9.42 -6.40 10.12
N ARG A 60 -10.56 -6.68 9.48
CA ARG A 60 -10.66 -6.79 8.01
C ARG A 60 -10.06 -5.58 7.28
N THR A 61 -10.27 -4.37 7.80
CA THR A 61 -9.77 -3.13 7.19
C THR A 61 -8.26 -3.02 7.31
N ALA A 62 -7.70 -3.43 8.46
CA ALA A 62 -6.26 -3.46 8.69
C ALA A 62 -5.57 -4.55 7.84
N LEU A 63 -6.20 -5.73 7.72
CA LEU A 63 -5.75 -6.83 6.87
C LEU A 63 -5.74 -6.43 5.39
N LEU A 64 -6.80 -5.77 4.90
CA LEU A 64 -6.86 -5.28 3.52
C LEU A 64 -5.78 -4.23 3.25
N SER A 65 -5.58 -3.30 4.18
CA SER A 65 -4.54 -2.26 4.07
C SER A 65 -3.14 -2.86 4.08
N GLY A 66 -2.89 -3.85 4.96
CA GLY A 66 -1.65 -4.59 5.02
C GLY A 66 -1.39 -5.43 3.77
N ALA A 67 -2.41 -6.11 3.26
CA ALA A 67 -2.32 -6.89 2.03
C ALA A 67 -1.99 -6.01 0.83
N PHE A 68 -2.63 -4.85 0.72
CA PHE A 68 -2.35 -3.89 -0.34
C PHE A 68 -0.92 -3.35 -0.27
N LEU A 69 -0.46 -2.97 0.94
CA LEU A 69 0.91 -2.50 1.15
C LEU A 69 1.93 -3.57 0.77
N THR A 70 1.78 -4.78 1.28
CA THR A 70 2.65 -5.91 0.97
C THR A 70 2.65 -6.22 -0.53
N PHE A 71 1.48 -6.18 -1.18
CA PHE A 71 1.36 -6.37 -2.63
C PHE A 71 2.12 -5.31 -3.42
N ALA A 72 1.99 -4.04 -3.04
CA ALA A 72 2.73 -2.94 -3.68
C ALA A 72 4.25 -3.11 -3.54
N ILE A 73 4.72 -3.54 -2.37
CA ILE A 73 6.14 -3.80 -2.12
C ILE A 73 6.65 -4.97 -2.98
N VAL A 74 5.91 -6.09 -3.00
CA VAL A 74 6.31 -7.27 -3.80
C VAL A 74 6.26 -6.98 -5.30
N MET A 75 5.30 -6.18 -5.78
CA MET A 75 5.26 -5.76 -7.18
C MET A 75 6.48 -4.92 -7.57
N GLY A 76 6.96 -4.07 -6.66
CA GLY A 76 8.18 -3.27 -6.85
C GLY A 76 9.48 -4.04 -6.59
N GLU A 77 9.41 -5.32 -6.22
CA GLU A 77 10.59 -6.12 -5.92
C GLU A 77 11.26 -6.57 -7.23
N PHE A 78 12.56 -6.31 -7.32
CA PHE A 78 13.38 -6.62 -8.49
C PHE A 78 14.51 -7.61 -8.17
N THR A 79 15.10 -7.47 -6.98
CA THR A 79 16.35 -8.13 -6.59
C THR A 79 16.20 -9.66 -6.59
N LEU A 80 15.19 -10.22 -5.92
CA LEU A 80 14.97 -11.66 -5.83
C LEU A 80 14.59 -12.24 -7.20
N ALA A 81 13.74 -11.55 -7.94
CA ALA A 81 13.35 -11.97 -9.29
C ALA A 81 14.54 -12.00 -10.25
N SER A 82 15.38 -10.97 -10.24
CA SER A 82 16.55 -10.85 -11.12
C SER A 82 17.62 -11.90 -10.77
N LEU A 83 17.91 -12.10 -9.48
CA LEU A 83 18.89 -13.09 -9.02
C LEU A 83 18.52 -14.52 -9.41
N LEU A 84 17.23 -14.85 -9.44
CA LEU A 84 16.73 -16.17 -9.83
C LEU A 84 16.39 -16.27 -11.32
N ASN A 85 16.72 -15.22 -12.11
CA ASN A 85 16.41 -15.09 -13.53
C ASN A 85 14.93 -15.39 -13.84
N TRP A 86 14.03 -14.92 -12.96
CA TRP A 86 12.61 -15.13 -13.05
C TRP A 86 11.93 -13.96 -13.77
N PRO A 87 11.01 -14.21 -14.72
CA PRO A 87 10.27 -13.15 -15.40
C PRO A 87 9.22 -12.55 -14.46
N ALA A 88 9.63 -11.62 -13.60
CA ALA A 88 8.75 -10.81 -12.77
C ALA A 88 8.61 -9.38 -13.34
N PHE A 89 7.67 -8.62 -12.77
CA PHE A 89 7.37 -7.27 -13.22
C PHE A 89 8.58 -6.34 -13.20
N GLY A 90 9.36 -6.32 -12.12
CA GLY A 90 10.59 -5.51 -12.01
C GLY A 90 11.60 -5.78 -13.13
N PRO A 91 12.11 -7.01 -13.28
CA PRO A 91 13.07 -7.35 -14.34
C PRO A 91 12.52 -7.17 -15.75
N TYR A 92 11.22 -7.33 -15.95
CA TYR A 92 10.58 -7.10 -17.24
C TYR A 92 10.63 -5.63 -17.67
N ILE A 93 10.39 -4.69 -16.74
CA ILE A 93 10.53 -3.25 -17.02
C ILE A 93 12.00 -2.89 -17.32
N GLU A 94 12.96 -3.53 -16.64
CA GLU A 94 14.38 -3.33 -16.92
C GLU A 94 14.79 -3.85 -18.31
N LEU A 95 14.31 -5.01 -18.73
CA LEU A 95 14.56 -5.55 -20.08
C LEU A 95 14.01 -4.62 -21.17
N LEU A 96 12.84 -4.02 -20.94
CA LEU A 96 12.25 -3.03 -21.84
C LEU A 96 13.08 -1.73 -21.88
N ASN A 97 13.61 -1.29 -20.74
CA ASN A 97 14.51 -0.14 -20.66
C ASN A 97 15.85 -0.41 -21.38
N ALA A 98 16.39 -1.63 -21.25
CA ALA A 98 17.67 -2.03 -21.86
C ALA A 98 17.60 -2.17 -23.40
N THR A 99 16.42 -2.44 -23.97
CA THR A 99 16.24 -2.61 -25.43
C THR A 99 15.83 -1.34 -26.17
N LYS A 100 15.40 -0.27 -25.47
CA LYS A 100 15.11 1.05 -26.06
C LYS A 100 15.78 2.18 -25.26
N ALA A 101 17.09 2.34 -25.47
CA ALA A 101 17.95 3.25 -24.72
C ALA A 101 17.78 4.77 -24.96
N TYR A 102 16.73 5.24 -25.66
CA TYR A 102 16.63 6.65 -26.09
C TYR A 102 15.53 7.51 -25.45
N GLU A 103 14.65 6.95 -24.61
CA GLU A 103 13.48 7.68 -24.09
C GLU A 103 13.53 8.20 -22.62
N PRO A 104 14.50 7.89 -21.72
CA PRO A 104 14.44 8.35 -20.32
C PRO A 104 14.47 9.88 -20.15
N ALA A 105 15.29 10.57 -20.94
CA ALA A 105 15.41 12.03 -20.87
C ALA A 105 14.13 12.73 -21.40
N ALA A 106 13.58 12.25 -22.52
CA ALA A 106 12.36 12.80 -23.10
C ALA A 106 11.14 12.60 -22.17
N VAL A 107 10.99 11.42 -21.57
CA VAL A 107 9.90 11.12 -20.64
C VAL A 107 10.01 11.97 -19.37
N THR A 108 11.21 12.23 -18.88
CA THR A 108 11.43 13.11 -17.71
C THR A 108 11.01 14.55 -18.03
N ILE A 109 11.38 15.06 -19.20
CA ILE A 109 11.02 16.42 -19.67
C ILE A 109 9.50 16.54 -19.86
N ILE A 110 8.86 15.55 -20.49
CA ILE A 110 7.40 15.54 -20.71
C ILE A 110 6.64 15.45 -19.38
N SER A 111 7.11 14.62 -18.44
CA SER A 111 6.48 14.46 -17.12
C SER A 111 6.58 15.74 -16.28
N PHE A 112 7.71 16.43 -16.35
CA PHE A 112 7.88 17.74 -15.72
C PHE A 112 6.93 18.79 -16.33
N ALA A 113 6.87 18.84 -17.66
CA ALA A 113 5.99 19.77 -18.37
C ALA A 113 4.51 19.50 -18.07
N MET A 114 4.11 18.24 -18.01
CA MET A 114 2.73 17.84 -17.67
C MET A 114 2.38 18.19 -16.22
N THR A 115 3.29 17.96 -15.28
CA THR A 115 3.09 18.33 -13.86
C THR A 115 2.94 19.83 -13.70
N TRP A 116 3.78 20.63 -14.36
CA TRP A 116 3.68 22.09 -14.40
C TRP A 116 2.38 22.57 -15.04
N GLY A 117 1.95 21.93 -16.14
CA GLY A 117 0.67 22.22 -16.79
C GLY A 117 -0.51 21.96 -15.87
N ALA A 118 -0.54 20.82 -15.18
CA ALA A 118 -1.60 20.49 -14.22
C ALA A 118 -1.65 21.50 -13.07
N ILE A 119 -0.49 21.87 -12.50
CA ILE A 119 -0.41 22.92 -11.48
C ILE A 119 -0.93 24.26 -12.02
N GLY A 120 -0.55 24.64 -13.25
CA GLY A 120 -1.02 25.85 -13.91
C GLY A 120 -2.54 25.87 -14.13
N VAL A 121 -3.11 24.74 -14.55
CA VAL A 121 -4.57 24.58 -14.73
C VAL A 121 -5.30 24.65 -13.39
N ILE A 122 -4.77 24.01 -12.34
CA ILE A 122 -5.33 24.11 -10.98
C ILE A 122 -5.29 25.55 -10.47
N GLN A 123 -4.19 26.27 -10.71
CA GLN A 123 -4.08 27.68 -10.32
C GLN A 123 -4.99 28.59 -11.15
N TRP A 124 -5.21 28.29 -12.43
CA TRP A 124 -6.11 29.05 -13.29
C TRP A 124 -7.58 28.82 -12.93
N LEU A 125 -7.97 27.57 -12.67
CA LEU A 125 -9.30 27.23 -12.17
C LEU A 125 -9.53 27.76 -10.74
N GLY A 126 -8.50 27.70 -9.88
CA GLY A 126 -8.51 28.25 -8.53
C GLY A 126 -8.50 29.78 -8.45
N ARG A 127 -8.18 30.48 -9.55
CA ARG A 127 -8.36 31.94 -9.68
C ARG A 127 -9.79 32.36 -9.98
N SER A 128 -10.73 31.41 -10.04
CA SER A 128 -12.16 31.70 -10.12
C SER A 128 -12.85 31.81 -8.76
N ASP A 129 -12.10 31.83 -7.65
CA ASP A 129 -12.65 32.18 -6.33
C ASP A 129 -11.94 33.35 -5.58
N PRO A 130 -11.85 34.56 -6.17
CA PRO A 130 -11.76 35.81 -5.43
C PRO A 130 -13.18 36.42 -5.35
N GLY A 131 -14.07 35.78 -4.60
CA GLY A 131 -15.49 36.16 -4.62
C GLY A 131 -16.37 35.61 -3.50
N GLY A 132 -15.86 35.49 -2.27
CA GLY A 132 -16.63 35.02 -1.11
C GLY A 132 -16.35 35.82 0.17
N SER A 133 -16.75 37.09 0.15
CA SER A 133 -17.09 37.93 1.32
C SER A 133 -16.16 37.92 2.55
N GLN A 134 -15.37 38.99 2.62
CA GLN A 134 -15.15 39.78 3.83
C GLN A 134 -16.38 39.85 4.78
N LEU A 135 -16.08 39.83 6.09
CA LEU A 135 -16.72 40.56 7.21
C LEU A 135 -17.97 39.98 7.91
N GLY A 136 -17.79 39.72 9.22
CA GLY A 136 -18.84 39.76 10.25
C GLY A 136 -18.75 38.58 11.23
N GLY A 137 -18.30 38.72 12.47
CA GLY A 137 -17.99 39.92 13.23
C GLY A 137 -17.42 39.55 14.60
N THR A 138 -16.77 40.54 15.18
CA THR A 138 -16.44 40.68 16.59
C THR A 138 -17.65 40.48 17.50
N ARG A 139 -17.50 39.65 18.54
CA ARG A 139 -17.77 39.99 19.95
C ARG A 139 -17.24 38.90 20.86
#